data_AF-A0A6B3ATI1-F1
#
_entry.id   AF-A0A6B3ATI1-F1
#
_cell.length_a   1.000
_cell.length_b   1.000
_cell.length_c   1.000
_cell.angle_alpha   90.00
_cell.angle_beta   90.00
_cell.angle_gamma   90.00
#
_symmetry.space_group_name_H-M   'P 1'
#
loop_
_entity.id
_entity.type
_entity.pdbx_description
1 polymer ?
#
loop_
_entity_poly.entity_id
_entity_poly.type
_entity_poly.pdbx_seq_one_letter_code
_entity_poly.pdbx_strand_id
1 'polypeptide(L)'
;MTHLTMPRHDTGSGENHRVGGAGWTAAWLTGAVALAAEGGLALVVAMLASLREENYYGTDFIAFIGLAVMAVVTALLLALAGMIVSAAVVLPVVQLSRWSARRAGRAETPLWCLAVCGALAVLTAVGAAVVGALTGADPALLVYIPLGVLAGLTPAALCARAATVRRRTAARFVTVALVGAVGAALSVLVFVGGLVAYATGLIQEYEPPRLTETQLAGTWNDDRGGTLTLRADGTAVADDLGGEARCSGSGTWTREAGTQGGPRLELGGDDCLGRTYEFGGTEERPSLFYWIGDPDSGERYVLHRG
;
A
#
# COMPACT_ATOMS: atom_id res chain seq x y z
N MET A 1 -38.60 -50.80 45.37
CA MET A 1 -37.38 -50.68 44.52
C MET A 1 -37.48 -49.37 43.76
N THR A 2 -36.96 -48.29 44.34
CA THR A 2 -36.98 -46.94 43.79
C THR A 2 -35.69 -46.73 43.01
N HIS A 3 -35.80 -46.66 41.68
CA HIS A 3 -34.69 -46.43 40.77
C HIS A 3 -34.24 -44.97 40.89
N LEU A 4 -33.21 -44.72 41.68
CA LEU A 4 -32.49 -43.43 41.74
C LEU A 4 -31.74 -43.25 40.42
N THR A 5 -32.30 -42.44 39.53
CA THR A 5 -31.62 -41.95 38.33
C THR A 5 -30.67 -40.83 38.77
N MET A 6 -29.38 -41.16 38.84
CA MET A 6 -28.32 -40.21 39.13
C MET A 6 -28.18 -39.26 37.93
N PRO A 7 -28.32 -37.93 38.10
CA PRO A 7 -28.13 -36.99 37.01
C PRO A 7 -26.66 -37.03 36.57
N ARG A 8 -26.45 -37.41 35.31
CA ARG A 8 -25.15 -37.40 34.64
C ARG A 8 -24.66 -35.96 34.63
N HIS A 9 -23.62 -35.69 35.41
CA HIS A 9 -22.97 -34.39 35.46
C HIS A 9 -22.16 -34.22 34.17
N ASP A 10 -22.73 -33.53 33.18
CA ASP A 10 -22.03 -33.16 31.94
C ASP A 10 -20.98 -32.10 32.26
N THR A 11 -19.78 -32.56 32.64
CA THR A 11 -18.61 -31.71 32.94
C THR A 11 -17.94 -31.12 31.68
N GLY A 12 -18.50 -31.32 30.49
CA GLY A 12 -17.85 -30.96 29.21
C GLY A 12 -18.16 -29.57 28.65
N SER A 13 -19.03 -28.75 29.26
CA SER A 13 -19.52 -27.51 28.62
C SER A 13 -18.85 -26.21 29.09
N GLY A 14 -18.12 -26.24 30.21
CA GLY A 14 -17.57 -25.02 30.84
C GLY A 14 -16.30 -24.45 30.21
N GLU A 15 -15.59 -25.23 29.39
CA GLU A 15 -14.28 -24.84 28.84
C GLU A 15 -14.40 -23.78 27.71
N ASN A 16 -15.57 -23.66 27.09
CA ASN A 16 -15.80 -22.76 25.95
C ASN A 16 -16.02 -21.28 26.31
N HIS A 17 -16.13 -20.93 27.60
CA HIS A 17 -16.41 -19.55 28.03
C HIS A 17 -15.29 -18.89 28.82
N ARG A 18 -14.21 -19.61 29.17
CA ARG A 18 -13.05 -18.98 29.78
C ARG A 18 -12.27 -18.18 28.74
N VAL A 19 -11.97 -16.93 29.07
CA VAL A 19 -10.99 -16.10 28.34
C VAL A 19 -9.67 -16.89 28.34
N GLY A 20 -9.13 -17.15 27.15
CA GLY A 20 -7.97 -18.05 26.94
C GLY A 20 -8.30 -19.47 26.47
N GLY A 21 -9.57 -19.86 26.37
CA GLY A 21 -9.96 -21.16 25.80
C GLY A 21 -9.71 -21.27 24.29
N ALA A 22 -9.67 -22.50 23.76
CA ALA A 22 -9.36 -22.80 22.35
C ALA A 22 -10.23 -22.07 21.31
N GLY A 23 -11.40 -21.54 21.71
CA GLY A 23 -12.26 -20.72 20.85
C GLY A 23 -11.72 -19.30 20.65
N TRP A 24 -11.17 -18.69 21.70
CA TRP A 24 -10.59 -17.34 21.65
C TRP A 24 -9.24 -17.33 20.94
N THR A 25 -8.41 -18.35 21.14
CA THR A 25 -7.16 -18.50 20.41
C THR A 25 -7.41 -18.69 18.91
N ALA A 26 -8.37 -19.52 18.53
CA ALA A 26 -8.73 -19.69 17.12
C ALA A 26 -9.32 -18.40 16.51
N ALA A 27 -10.13 -17.65 17.25
CA ALA A 27 -10.68 -16.37 16.78
C ALA A 27 -9.60 -15.32 16.56
N TRP A 28 -8.64 -15.22 17.50
CA TRP A 28 -7.47 -14.36 17.38
C TRP A 28 -6.62 -14.73 16.15
N LEU A 29 -6.25 -16.00 16.00
CA LEU A 29 -5.48 -16.46 14.85
C LEU A 29 -6.24 -16.25 13.54
N THR A 30 -7.55 -16.47 13.52
CA THR A 30 -8.37 -16.25 12.31
C THR A 30 -8.40 -14.77 11.93
N GLY A 31 -8.57 -13.86 12.90
CA GLY A 31 -8.51 -12.43 12.67
C GLY A 31 -7.14 -11.98 12.17
N ALA A 32 -6.06 -12.49 12.78
CA ALA A 32 -4.69 -12.19 12.38
C ALA A 32 -4.38 -12.65 10.95
N VAL A 33 -4.76 -13.88 10.60
CA VAL A 33 -4.56 -14.42 9.25
C VAL A 33 -5.40 -13.68 8.21
N ALA A 34 -6.63 -13.28 8.54
CA ALA A 34 -7.46 -12.46 7.64
C ALA A 34 -6.80 -11.10 7.36
N LEU A 35 -6.32 -10.39 8.40
CA LEU A 35 -5.63 -9.11 8.25
C LEU A 35 -4.32 -9.23 7.47
N ALA A 36 -3.54 -10.29 7.72
CA ALA A 36 -2.31 -10.55 6.97
C ALA A 36 -2.60 -10.86 5.49
N ALA A 37 -3.67 -11.60 5.20
CA ALA A 37 -4.12 -11.87 3.83
C ALA A 37 -4.57 -10.59 3.11
N GLU A 38 -5.37 -9.75 3.76
CA GLU A 38 -5.78 -8.45 3.22
C GLU A 38 -4.60 -7.52 2.99
N GLY A 39 -3.66 -7.43 3.94
CA GLY A 39 -2.44 -6.65 3.78
C GLY A 39 -1.56 -7.15 2.64
N GLY A 40 -1.44 -8.48 2.48
CA GLY A 40 -0.73 -9.08 1.35
C GLY A 40 -1.40 -8.78 0.00
N LEU A 41 -2.73 -8.83 -0.05
CA LEU A 41 -3.48 -8.45 -1.24
C LEU A 41 -3.30 -6.95 -1.57
N ALA A 42 -3.41 -6.08 -0.58
CA ALA A 42 -3.19 -4.64 -0.73
C ALA A 42 -1.76 -4.35 -1.22
N LEU A 43 -0.76 -5.07 -0.72
CA LEU A 43 0.62 -4.97 -1.18
C LEU A 43 0.76 -5.37 -2.65
N VAL A 44 0.14 -6.47 -3.07
CA VAL A 44 0.14 -6.88 -4.49
C VAL A 44 -0.50 -5.81 -5.36
N VAL A 45 -1.63 -5.24 -4.94
CA VAL A 45 -2.30 -4.16 -5.67
C VAL A 45 -1.41 -2.91 -5.74
N ALA A 46 -0.77 -2.53 -4.63
CA ALA A 46 0.13 -1.38 -4.57
C ALA A 46 1.35 -1.58 -5.49
N MET A 47 1.94 -2.79 -5.50
CA MET A 47 3.05 -3.13 -6.39
C MET A 47 2.63 -3.09 -7.87
N LEU A 48 1.44 -3.58 -8.21
CA LEU A 48 0.92 -3.48 -9.59
C LEU A 48 0.61 -2.03 -9.98
N ALA A 49 0.12 -1.23 -9.04
CA ALA A 49 -0.13 0.19 -9.25
C ALA A 49 1.17 0.97 -9.44
N SER A 50 2.23 0.64 -8.69
CA SER A 50 3.52 1.31 -8.81
C SER A 50 4.16 1.09 -10.17
N LEU A 51 3.87 0.00 -10.91
CA LEU A 51 4.34 -0.17 -12.29
C LEU A 51 3.92 0.97 -13.24
N ARG A 52 2.89 1.75 -12.86
CA ARG A 52 2.44 2.94 -13.61
C ARG A 52 3.12 4.23 -13.18
N GLU A 53 3.87 4.19 -12.09
CA GLU A 53 4.62 5.33 -11.56
C GLU A 53 6.06 5.27 -12.06
N GLU A 54 6.74 6.42 -12.04
CA GLU A 54 8.13 6.55 -12.47
C GLU A 54 9.10 5.79 -11.54
N ASN A 55 9.32 4.51 -11.82
CA ASN A 55 10.24 3.67 -11.07
C ASN A 55 11.56 3.50 -11.83
N TYR A 56 12.64 3.97 -11.21
CA TYR A 56 14.01 3.91 -11.75
C TYR A 56 14.87 2.79 -11.14
N TYR A 57 14.23 1.82 -10.48
CA TYR A 57 14.94 0.70 -9.88
C TYR A 57 15.51 -0.22 -10.97
N GLY A 58 16.82 -0.47 -10.90
CA GLY A 58 17.49 -1.39 -11.81
C GLY A 58 16.91 -2.79 -11.75
N THR A 59 16.81 -3.46 -12.90
CA THR A 59 16.31 -4.83 -13.06
C THR A 59 17.40 -5.89 -12.88
N ASP A 60 18.44 -5.58 -12.10
CA ASP A 60 19.59 -6.46 -11.95
C ASP A 60 19.33 -7.64 -10.98
N PHE A 61 20.23 -8.62 -10.98
CA PHE A 61 20.09 -9.82 -10.15
C PHE A 61 20.05 -9.51 -8.65
N ILE A 62 20.76 -8.46 -8.22
CA ILE A 62 20.79 -8.02 -6.81
C ILE A 62 19.43 -7.45 -6.41
N ALA A 63 18.75 -6.70 -7.30
CA ALA A 63 17.40 -6.23 -7.07
C ALA A 63 16.39 -7.36 -6.85
N PHE A 64 16.50 -8.48 -7.59
CA PHE A 64 15.62 -9.64 -7.38
C PHE A 64 15.82 -10.28 -6.00
N ILE A 65 17.06 -10.41 -5.53
CA ILE A 65 17.34 -10.91 -4.18
C ILE A 65 16.79 -9.93 -3.13
N GLY A 66 17.02 -8.64 -3.30
CA GLY A 66 16.49 -7.59 -2.43
C GLY A 66 14.97 -7.66 -2.33
N LEU A 67 14.28 -7.77 -3.47
CA LEU A 67 12.83 -7.90 -3.54
C LEU A 67 12.33 -9.17 -2.82
N ALA A 68 12.99 -10.31 -2.99
CA ALA A 68 12.61 -11.55 -2.32
C ALA A 68 12.77 -11.45 -0.79
N VAL A 69 13.88 -10.87 -0.32
CA VAL A 69 14.10 -10.62 1.12
C VAL A 69 13.05 -9.65 1.66
N MET A 70 12.79 -8.54 0.95
CA MET A 70 11.78 -7.55 1.33
C MET A 70 10.38 -8.14 1.36
N ALA A 71 10.03 -9.04 0.43
CA ALA A 71 8.76 -9.76 0.45
C ALA A 71 8.62 -10.64 1.71
N VAL A 72 9.67 -11.39 2.08
CA VAL A 72 9.66 -12.22 3.29
C VAL A 72 9.53 -11.35 4.55
N VAL A 73 10.34 -10.29 4.66
CA VAL A 73 10.28 -9.35 5.78
C VAL A 73 8.90 -8.72 5.88
N THR A 74 8.34 -8.25 4.76
CA THR A 74 6.99 -7.66 4.71
C THR A 74 5.93 -8.67 5.15
N ALA A 75 6.02 -9.93 4.70
CA ALA A 75 5.08 -10.97 5.11
C ALA A 75 5.15 -11.25 6.63
N LEU A 76 6.34 -11.27 7.21
CA LEU A 76 6.53 -11.43 8.66
C LEU A 76 5.97 -10.23 9.44
N LEU A 77 6.22 -9.00 8.96
CA LEU A 77 5.68 -7.79 9.56
C LEU A 77 4.15 -7.74 9.48
N LEU A 78 3.55 -8.12 8.35
CA LEU A 78 2.10 -8.23 8.18
C LEU A 78 1.49 -9.28 9.12
N ALA A 79 2.16 -10.43 9.28
CA ALA A 79 1.71 -11.44 10.23
C ALA A 79 1.76 -10.93 11.67
N LEU A 80 2.85 -10.27 12.08
CA LEU A 80 2.99 -9.68 13.41
C LEU A 80 1.97 -8.56 13.65
N ALA A 81 1.82 -7.65 12.70
CA ALA A 81 0.83 -6.57 12.75
C ALA A 81 -0.60 -7.12 12.83
N GLY A 82 -0.92 -8.13 12.01
CA GLY A 82 -2.20 -8.82 12.05
C GLY A 82 -2.49 -9.45 13.41
N MET A 83 -1.49 -10.05 14.05
CA MET A 83 -1.61 -10.61 15.41
C MET A 83 -1.91 -9.53 16.46
N ILE A 84 -1.20 -8.40 16.40
CA ILE A 84 -1.38 -7.27 17.31
C ILE A 84 -2.77 -6.64 17.10
N VAL A 85 -3.12 -6.30 15.85
CA VAL A 85 -4.41 -5.68 15.51
C VAL A 85 -5.56 -6.63 15.80
N SER A 86 -5.40 -7.93 15.57
CA SER A 86 -6.43 -8.89 15.93
C SER A 86 -6.70 -8.92 17.43
N ALA A 87 -5.65 -8.86 18.26
CA ALA A 87 -5.80 -8.82 19.71
C ALA A 87 -6.41 -7.48 20.19
N ALA A 88 -5.92 -6.37 19.65
CA ALA A 88 -6.26 -5.01 20.10
C ALA A 88 -7.60 -4.50 19.56
N VAL A 89 -8.06 -4.99 18.40
CA VAL A 89 -9.24 -4.44 17.70
C VAL A 89 -10.26 -5.54 17.38
N VAL A 90 -9.87 -6.59 16.66
CA VAL A 90 -10.82 -7.61 16.16
C VAL A 90 -11.51 -8.34 17.32
N LEU A 91 -10.75 -8.79 18.33
CA LEU A 91 -11.31 -9.48 19.49
C LEU A 91 -12.26 -8.58 20.30
N PRO A 92 -11.90 -7.32 20.65
CA PRO A 92 -12.84 -6.38 21.27
C PRO A 92 -14.10 -6.16 20.45
N VAL A 93 -14.01 -6.05 19.13
CA VAL A 93 -15.19 -5.90 18.24
C VAL A 93 -16.13 -7.11 18.36
N VAL A 94 -15.59 -8.33 18.33
CA VAL A 94 -16.37 -9.56 18.52
C VAL A 94 -16.93 -9.67 19.95
N GLN A 95 -16.22 -9.17 20.95
CA GLN A 95 -16.72 -9.12 22.33
C GLN A 95 -17.86 -8.11 22.49
N LEU A 96 -17.71 -6.92 21.91
CA LEU A 96 -18.69 -5.84 21.94
C LEU A 96 -19.95 -6.24 21.18
N SER A 97 -19.84 -6.91 20.02
CA SER A 97 -21.00 -7.43 19.27
C SER A 97 -21.81 -8.43 20.10
N ARG A 98 -21.14 -9.33 20.82
CA ARG A 98 -21.77 -10.30 21.72
C ARG A 98 -22.42 -9.66 22.92
N TRP A 99 -21.75 -8.69 23.50
CA TRP A 99 -22.23 -8.00 24.68
C TRP A 99 -23.44 -7.12 24.34
N SER A 100 -23.40 -6.39 23.23
CA SER A 100 -24.50 -5.55 22.77
C SER A 100 -25.72 -6.38 22.36
N ALA A 101 -25.54 -7.48 21.63
CA ALA A 101 -26.62 -8.39 21.28
C ALA A 101 -27.31 -8.97 22.52
N ARG A 102 -26.54 -9.40 23.52
CA ARG A 102 -27.07 -9.90 24.81
C ARG A 102 -27.86 -8.85 25.57
N ARG A 103 -27.36 -7.61 25.64
CA ARG A 103 -28.09 -6.49 26.27
C ARG A 103 -29.39 -6.15 25.55
N ALA A 104 -29.43 -6.31 24.24
CA ALA A 104 -30.63 -6.11 23.44
C ALA A 104 -31.61 -7.31 23.51
N GLY A 105 -31.29 -8.38 24.23
CA GLY A 105 -32.10 -9.60 24.28
C GLY A 105 -32.17 -10.35 22.95
N ARG A 106 -31.19 -10.13 22.05
CA ARG A 106 -31.17 -10.72 20.70
C ARG A 106 -30.04 -11.72 20.55
N ALA A 107 -30.21 -12.67 19.63
CA ALA A 107 -29.13 -13.53 19.20
C ALA A 107 -28.07 -12.71 18.44
N GLU A 108 -26.79 -13.04 18.65
CA GLU A 108 -25.69 -12.43 17.92
C GLU A 108 -25.76 -12.86 16.45
N THR A 109 -25.97 -11.92 15.53
CA THR A 109 -26.00 -12.14 14.07
C THR A 109 -24.79 -11.50 13.37
N PRO A 110 -24.42 -11.90 12.14
CA PRO A 110 -23.36 -11.21 11.39
C PRO A 110 -23.66 -9.72 11.18
N LEU A 111 -24.93 -9.35 11.00
CA LEU A 111 -25.37 -7.95 10.89
C LEU A 111 -25.04 -7.12 12.13
N TRP A 112 -25.15 -7.72 13.33
CA TRP A 112 -24.74 -7.04 14.56
C TRP A 112 -23.23 -6.80 14.60
N CYS A 113 -22.42 -7.75 14.11
CA CYS A 113 -20.97 -7.55 14.01
C CYS A 113 -20.65 -6.42 13.03
N LEU A 114 -21.31 -6.40 11.87
CA LEU A 114 -21.16 -5.34 10.87
C LEU A 114 -21.52 -3.96 11.41
N ALA A 115 -22.59 -3.86 12.21
CA ALA A 115 -22.97 -2.61 12.85
C ALA A 115 -21.89 -2.09 13.82
N VAL A 116 -21.23 -2.98 14.57
CA VAL A 116 -20.12 -2.60 15.45
C VAL A 116 -18.89 -2.19 14.64
N CYS A 117 -18.57 -2.89 13.54
CA CYS A 117 -17.50 -2.47 12.62
C CYS A 117 -17.78 -1.09 12.03
N GLY A 118 -19.01 -0.84 11.57
CA GLY A 118 -19.43 0.46 11.04
C GLY A 118 -19.35 1.58 12.08
N ALA A 119 -19.77 1.32 13.32
CA ALA A 119 -19.61 2.29 14.41
C ALA A 119 -18.14 2.65 14.67
N LEU A 120 -17.23 1.65 14.63
CA LEU A 120 -15.80 1.91 14.79
C LEU A 120 -15.20 2.68 13.60
N ALA A 121 -15.64 2.39 12.37
CA ALA A 121 -15.25 3.14 11.18
C ALA A 121 -15.70 4.62 11.27
N VAL A 122 -16.91 4.88 11.76
CA VAL A 122 -17.39 6.26 11.98
C VAL A 122 -16.57 6.97 13.07
N LEU A 123 -16.29 6.29 14.19
CA LEU A 123 -15.46 6.87 15.26
C LEU A 123 -14.06 7.23 14.79
N THR A 124 -13.43 6.36 14.00
CA THR A 124 -12.11 6.62 13.40
C THR A 124 -12.14 7.77 12.40
N ALA A 125 -13.19 7.88 11.58
CA ALA A 125 -13.38 9.03 10.68
C ALA A 125 -13.53 10.35 11.44
N VAL A 126 -14.31 10.38 12.52
CA VAL A 126 -14.46 11.59 13.36
C VAL A 126 -13.12 11.98 13.98
N GLY A 127 -12.37 11.01 14.52
CA GLY A 127 -11.03 11.27 15.05
C GLY A 127 -10.07 11.83 13.99
N ALA A 128 -10.04 11.20 12.81
CA ALA A 128 -9.24 11.67 11.68
C ALA A 128 -9.66 13.07 11.20
N ALA A 129 -10.95 13.39 11.25
CA ALA A 129 -11.46 14.72 10.90
C ALA A 129 -10.98 15.80 11.85
N VAL A 130 -10.99 15.53 13.15
CA VAL A 130 -10.46 16.45 14.15
C VAL A 130 -8.97 16.69 13.92
N VAL A 131 -8.19 15.62 13.70
CA VAL A 131 -6.75 15.76 13.41
C VAL A 131 -6.52 16.51 12.11
N GLY A 132 -7.25 16.18 11.04
CA GLY A 132 -7.12 16.83 9.75
C GLY A 132 -7.48 18.32 9.80
N ALA A 133 -8.50 18.69 10.57
CA ALA A 133 -8.85 20.10 10.80
C ALA A 133 -7.75 20.86 11.55
N LEU A 134 -6.98 20.19 12.42
CA LEU A 134 -5.88 20.80 13.16
C LEU A 134 -4.58 20.89 12.33
N THR A 135 -4.36 19.95 11.40
CA THR A 135 -3.12 19.87 10.61
C THR A 135 -3.25 20.39 9.18
N GLY A 136 -4.46 20.76 8.75
CA GLY A 136 -4.75 21.15 7.36
C GLY A 136 -4.67 19.97 6.38
N ALA A 137 -4.93 18.74 6.85
CA ALA A 137 -4.88 17.57 6.01
C ALA A 137 -5.99 17.57 4.94
N ASP A 138 -5.75 16.86 3.84
CA ASP A 138 -6.69 16.75 2.73
C ASP A 138 -8.05 16.20 3.21
N PRO A 139 -9.16 16.92 2.96
CA PRO A 139 -10.52 16.45 3.26
C PRO A 139 -10.86 15.08 2.65
N ALA A 140 -10.21 14.66 1.57
CA ALA A 140 -10.43 13.35 0.96
C ALA A 140 -10.13 12.19 1.93
N LEU A 141 -9.20 12.39 2.88
CA LEU A 141 -8.88 11.41 3.92
C LEU A 141 -10.09 11.06 4.80
N LEU A 142 -11.06 11.98 4.95
CA LEU A 142 -12.30 11.74 5.69
C LEU A 142 -13.14 10.62 5.10
N VAL A 143 -13.00 10.36 3.80
CA VAL A 143 -13.74 9.33 3.07
C VAL A 143 -12.92 8.04 3.02
N TYR A 144 -11.63 8.14 2.72
CA TYR A 144 -10.78 6.97 2.54
C TYR A 144 -10.49 6.21 3.85
N ILE A 145 -10.30 6.93 4.97
CA ILE A 145 -10.02 6.30 6.27
C ILE A 145 -11.16 5.38 6.73
N PRO A 146 -12.42 5.83 6.84
CA PRO A 146 -13.50 4.93 7.25
C PRO A 146 -13.72 3.78 6.27
N LEU A 147 -13.56 4.01 4.97
CA LEU A 147 -13.66 2.96 3.97
C LEU A 147 -12.58 1.90 4.16
N GLY A 148 -11.33 2.31 4.36
CA GLY A 148 -10.20 1.41 4.62
C GLY A 148 -10.40 0.62 5.92
N VAL A 149 -10.81 1.31 7.00
CA VAL A 149 -11.12 0.65 8.29
C VAL A 149 -12.24 -0.36 8.13
N LEU A 150 -13.33 -0.01 7.44
CA LEU A 150 -14.45 -0.92 7.24
C LEU A 150 -14.04 -2.11 6.36
N ALA A 151 -13.32 -1.86 5.27
CA ALA A 151 -12.88 -2.88 4.33
C ALA A 151 -11.92 -3.89 4.99
N GLY A 152 -10.99 -3.44 5.82
CA GLY A 152 -10.06 -4.34 6.51
C GLY A 152 -10.62 -5.00 7.78
N LEU A 153 -11.44 -4.28 8.56
CA LEU A 153 -11.94 -4.82 9.81
C LEU A 153 -13.05 -5.86 9.60
N THR A 154 -13.88 -5.68 8.57
CA THR A 154 -15.10 -6.46 8.38
C THR A 154 -14.82 -7.95 8.11
N PRO A 155 -13.97 -8.33 7.14
CA PRO A 155 -13.72 -9.75 6.86
C PRO A 155 -13.02 -10.41 8.05
N ALA A 156 -12.03 -9.74 8.64
CA ALA A 156 -11.35 -10.22 9.85
C ALA A 156 -12.31 -10.49 11.02
N ALA A 157 -13.22 -9.55 11.32
CA ALA A 157 -14.20 -9.70 12.40
C ALA A 157 -15.23 -10.80 12.11
N LEU A 158 -15.72 -10.91 10.88
CA LEU A 158 -16.67 -11.96 10.48
C LEU A 158 -16.03 -13.36 10.52
N CYS A 159 -14.80 -13.50 10.05
CA CYS A 159 -14.05 -14.76 10.09
C CYS A 159 -13.72 -15.16 11.53
N ALA A 160 -13.24 -14.23 12.36
CA ALA A 160 -13.00 -14.46 13.78
C ALA A 160 -14.28 -14.89 14.50
N ARG A 161 -15.41 -14.21 14.23
CA ARG A 161 -16.72 -14.62 14.73
C ARG A 161 -17.09 -16.04 14.28
N ALA A 162 -16.93 -16.37 13.00
CA ALA A 162 -17.23 -17.71 12.49
C ALA A 162 -16.43 -18.80 13.21
N ALA A 163 -15.16 -18.54 13.55
CA ALA A 163 -14.33 -19.47 14.33
C ALA A 163 -14.90 -19.70 15.74
N THR A 164 -15.41 -18.66 16.42
CA THR A 164 -15.98 -18.80 17.77
C THR A 164 -17.29 -19.58 17.83
N VAL A 165 -18.10 -19.59 16.76
CA VAL A 165 -19.40 -20.27 16.72
C VAL A 165 -19.23 -21.79 16.50
N ARG A 166 -18.08 -22.24 15.96
CA ARG A 166 -17.82 -23.66 15.74
C ARG A 166 -17.61 -24.42 17.05
N ARG A 167 -18.33 -25.54 17.20
CA ARG A 167 -18.31 -26.38 18.42
C ARG A 167 -17.06 -27.27 18.52
N ARG A 168 -16.55 -27.78 17.40
CA ARG A 168 -15.39 -28.70 17.38
C ARG A 168 -14.09 -27.92 17.26
N THR A 169 -13.12 -28.19 18.13
CA THR A 169 -11.79 -27.54 18.12
C THR A 169 -11.09 -27.65 16.77
N ALA A 170 -11.05 -28.85 16.17
CA ALA A 170 -10.48 -29.05 14.84
C ALA A 170 -11.14 -28.16 13.77
N ALA A 171 -12.47 -28.04 13.79
CA ALA A 171 -13.19 -27.22 12.84
C ALA A 171 -12.88 -25.71 12.98
N ARG A 172 -12.39 -25.25 14.14
CA ARG A 172 -11.96 -23.86 14.34
C ARG A 172 -10.63 -23.59 13.63
N PHE A 173 -9.65 -24.49 13.77
CA PHE A 173 -8.36 -24.36 13.10
C PHE A 173 -8.45 -24.57 11.58
N VAL A 174 -9.40 -25.40 11.11
CA VAL A 174 -9.73 -25.47 9.68
C VAL A 174 -10.17 -24.11 9.14
N THR A 175 -10.90 -23.29 9.93
CA THR A 175 -11.25 -21.92 9.50
C THR A 175 -10.01 -21.05 9.34
N VAL A 176 -9.06 -21.12 10.28
CA VAL A 176 -7.78 -20.38 10.19
C VAL A 176 -7.05 -20.75 8.90
N ALA A 177 -6.88 -22.05 8.65
CA ALA A 177 -6.20 -22.55 7.46
C ALA A 177 -6.93 -22.16 6.16
N LEU A 178 -8.27 -22.25 6.14
CA LEU A 178 -9.07 -21.88 4.98
C LEU A 178 -8.97 -20.39 4.66
N VAL A 179 -9.05 -19.52 5.68
CA VAL A 179 -8.93 -18.06 5.49
C VAL A 179 -7.56 -17.71 4.93
N GLY A 180 -6.49 -18.31 5.47
CA GLY A 180 -5.14 -18.12 4.95
C GLY A 180 -4.99 -18.62 3.51
N ALA A 181 -5.50 -19.82 3.20
CA ALA A 181 -5.43 -20.40 1.86
C ALA A 181 -6.22 -19.57 0.82
N VAL A 182 -7.44 -19.15 1.16
CA VAL A 182 -8.26 -18.29 0.27
C VAL A 182 -7.59 -16.93 0.08
N GLY A 183 -7.09 -16.33 1.16
CA GLY A 183 -6.34 -15.06 1.09
C GLY A 183 -5.13 -15.15 0.17
N ALA A 184 -4.28 -16.15 0.37
CA ALA A 184 -3.12 -16.39 -0.48
C ALA A 184 -3.52 -16.66 -1.95
N ALA A 185 -4.56 -17.46 -2.19
CA ALA A 185 -5.05 -17.75 -3.53
C ALA A 185 -5.57 -16.48 -4.23
N LEU A 186 -6.27 -15.59 -3.52
CA LEU A 186 -6.72 -14.31 -4.07
C LEU A 186 -5.53 -13.40 -4.40
N SER A 187 -4.53 -13.31 -3.53
CA SER A 187 -3.32 -12.52 -3.82
C SER A 187 -2.57 -13.04 -5.04
N VAL A 188 -2.43 -14.37 -5.17
CA VAL A 188 -1.82 -15.00 -6.35
C VAL A 188 -2.66 -14.72 -7.60
N LEU A 189 -3.99 -14.83 -7.52
CA LEU A 189 -4.88 -14.56 -8.64
C LEU A 189 -4.76 -13.12 -9.13
N VAL A 190 -4.75 -12.14 -8.21
CA VAL A 190 -4.60 -10.72 -8.55
C VAL A 190 -3.20 -10.45 -9.11
N PHE A 191 -2.16 -11.04 -8.54
CA PHE A 191 -0.80 -10.91 -9.06
C PHE A 191 -0.68 -11.45 -10.48
N VAL A 192 -1.11 -12.70 -10.71
CA VAL A 192 -1.08 -13.32 -12.05
C VAL A 192 -1.97 -12.56 -13.03
N GLY A 193 -3.16 -12.15 -12.61
CA GLY A 193 -4.06 -11.32 -13.42
C GLY A 193 -3.43 -9.97 -13.79
N GLY A 194 -2.73 -9.34 -12.85
CA GLY A 194 -1.96 -8.12 -13.06
C GLY A 194 -0.82 -8.31 -14.05
N LEU A 195 -0.05 -9.41 -13.93
CA LEU A 195 1.01 -9.76 -14.88
C LEU A 195 0.45 -10.03 -16.29
N VAL A 196 -0.70 -10.70 -16.40
CA VAL A 196 -1.37 -10.90 -17.70
C VAL A 196 -1.85 -9.57 -18.27
N ALA A 197 -2.46 -8.72 -17.45
CA ALA A 197 -2.88 -7.37 -17.84
C ALA A 197 -1.66 -6.52 -18.29
N TYR A 198 -0.51 -6.68 -17.63
CA TYR A 198 0.74 -6.05 -18.02
C TYR A 198 1.26 -6.58 -19.36
N ALA A 199 1.38 -7.90 -19.52
CA ALA A 199 1.86 -8.53 -20.74
C ALA A 199 0.97 -8.27 -21.96
N THR A 200 -0.31 -7.98 -21.75
CA THR A 200 -1.27 -7.63 -22.80
C THR A 200 -1.35 -6.12 -23.07
N GLY A 201 -0.62 -5.29 -22.31
CA GLY A 201 -0.63 -3.83 -22.44
C GLY A 201 -1.88 -3.15 -21.89
N LEU A 202 -2.74 -3.88 -21.16
CA LEU A 202 -3.88 -3.32 -20.43
C LEU A 202 -3.42 -2.48 -19.22
N ILE A 203 -2.33 -2.92 -18.58
CA ILE A 203 -1.55 -2.12 -17.63
C ILE A 203 -0.25 -1.78 -18.37
N GLN A 204 -0.09 -0.51 -18.70
CA GLN A 204 1.13 -0.03 -19.34
C GLN A 204 2.15 0.33 -18.27
N GLU A 205 3.38 -0.10 -18.46
CA GLU A 205 4.53 0.44 -17.73
C GLU A 205 4.61 1.94 -18.02
N TYR A 206 5.06 2.71 -17.03
CA TYR A 206 5.39 4.10 -17.28
C TYR A 206 6.48 4.18 -18.35
N GLU A 207 6.16 4.81 -19.49
CA GLU A 207 7.15 5.23 -20.48
C GLU A 207 7.39 6.74 -20.34
N PRO A 208 8.66 7.18 -20.22
CA PRO A 208 9.01 8.59 -20.28
C PRO A 208 8.48 9.27 -21.55
N PRO A 209 8.09 10.55 -21.49
CA PRO A 209 7.53 11.25 -22.65
C PRO A 209 8.53 11.32 -23.80
N ARG A 210 8.07 11.03 -25.01
CA ARG A 210 8.89 10.98 -26.21
C ARG A 210 8.89 12.33 -26.91
N LEU A 211 9.56 13.31 -26.31
CA LEU A 211 9.69 14.65 -26.89
C LEU A 211 10.55 14.64 -28.15
N THR A 212 10.12 15.31 -29.22
CA THR A 212 10.95 15.65 -30.38
C THR A 212 11.95 16.76 -30.01
N GLU A 213 13.04 16.93 -30.78
CA GLU A 213 14.01 18.02 -30.55
C GLU A 213 13.33 19.40 -30.55
N THR A 214 12.31 19.59 -31.40
CA THR A 214 11.51 20.81 -31.45
C THR A 214 10.63 21.02 -30.22
N GLN A 215 10.17 19.94 -29.58
CA GLN A 215 9.41 20.03 -28.33
C GLN A 215 10.34 20.21 -27.12
N LEU A 216 11.57 19.72 -27.22
CA LEU A 216 12.61 19.90 -26.21
C LEU A 216 13.08 21.35 -26.14
N ALA A 217 13.21 21.99 -27.30
CA ALA A 217 13.52 23.40 -27.41
C ALA A 217 12.43 24.24 -26.71
N GLY A 218 12.86 25.15 -25.86
CA GLY A 218 12.00 25.95 -24.99
C GLY A 218 12.66 26.28 -23.66
N THR A 219 11.89 26.90 -22.78
CA THR A 219 12.33 27.24 -21.42
C THR A 219 11.76 26.22 -20.44
N TRP A 220 12.64 25.73 -19.58
CA TRP A 220 12.35 24.80 -18.50
C TRP A 220 12.64 25.53 -17.19
N ASN A 221 11.76 25.41 -16.21
CA ASN A 221 11.85 26.13 -14.95
C ASN A 221 11.92 25.15 -13.79
N ASP A 222 12.73 25.47 -12.78
CA ASP A 222 12.61 24.81 -11.48
C ASP A 222 11.52 25.49 -10.62
N ASP A 223 11.13 24.84 -9.53
CA ASP A 223 10.15 25.39 -8.58
C ASP A 223 10.71 26.57 -7.75
N ARG A 224 11.95 26.98 -7.99
CA ARG A 224 12.69 27.99 -7.22
C ARG A 224 13.09 29.20 -8.08
N GLY A 225 12.62 29.32 -9.32
CA GLY A 225 12.87 30.45 -10.21
C GLY A 225 14.10 30.34 -11.13
N GLY A 226 14.84 29.25 -11.09
CA GLY A 226 15.92 28.94 -12.02
C GLY A 226 15.38 28.46 -13.37
N THR A 227 16.07 28.79 -14.46
CA THR A 227 15.62 28.49 -15.82
C THR A 227 16.70 27.85 -16.69
N LEU A 228 16.30 26.88 -17.49
CA LEU A 228 17.11 26.23 -18.53
C LEU A 228 16.44 26.49 -19.88
N THR A 229 17.10 27.25 -20.74
CA THR A 229 16.63 27.50 -22.11
C THR A 229 17.39 26.61 -23.08
N LEU A 230 16.68 25.68 -23.73
CA LEU A 230 17.20 24.83 -24.79
C LEU A 230 16.77 25.40 -26.14
N ARG A 231 17.72 25.65 -27.03
CA ARG A 231 17.46 26.15 -28.38
C ARG A 231 17.52 25.03 -29.40
N ALA A 232 16.76 25.19 -30.48
CA ALA A 232 16.69 24.21 -31.56
C ALA A 232 18.02 24.03 -32.33
N ASP A 233 18.98 24.94 -32.16
CA ASP A 233 20.33 24.85 -32.74
C ASP A 233 21.29 23.99 -31.89
N GLY A 234 20.80 23.37 -30.81
CA GLY A 234 21.61 22.57 -29.89
C GLY A 234 22.31 23.39 -28.82
N THR A 235 22.03 24.70 -28.68
CA THR A 235 22.59 25.52 -27.60
C THR A 235 21.71 25.50 -26.34
N ALA A 236 22.34 25.53 -25.17
CA ALA A 236 21.70 25.57 -23.86
C ALA A 236 22.16 26.79 -23.07
N VAL A 237 21.25 27.42 -22.33
CA VAL A 237 21.56 28.52 -21.41
C VAL A 237 20.87 28.26 -20.08
N ALA A 238 21.67 28.19 -19.02
CA ALA A 238 21.22 28.11 -17.64
C ALA A 238 21.23 29.50 -17.01
N ASP A 239 20.18 29.82 -16.26
CA ASP A 239 20.12 31.00 -15.40
C ASP A 239 19.57 30.64 -14.03
N ASP A 240 20.34 30.93 -12.97
CA ASP A 240 20.00 30.63 -11.58
C ASP A 240 19.58 29.16 -11.34
N LEU A 241 20.14 28.22 -12.12
CA LEU A 241 19.88 26.79 -11.98
C LEU A 241 20.65 26.19 -10.81
N GLY A 242 20.08 25.13 -10.22
CA GLY A 242 20.71 24.35 -9.17
C GLY A 242 20.02 24.48 -7.82
N GLY A 243 20.31 23.50 -6.95
CA GLY A 243 19.72 23.39 -5.61
C GLY A 243 20.31 24.40 -4.62
N GLU A 244 21.34 23.99 -3.89
CA GLU A 244 21.95 24.81 -2.82
C GLU A 244 22.91 25.88 -3.34
N ALA A 245 23.55 25.63 -4.49
CA ALA A 245 24.41 26.58 -5.18
C ALA A 245 23.75 26.94 -6.51
N ARG A 246 23.37 28.21 -6.63
CA ARG A 246 22.82 28.79 -7.84
C ARG A 246 23.91 29.02 -8.88
N CYS A 247 23.57 28.78 -10.14
CA CYS A 247 24.52 28.83 -11.22
C CYS A 247 23.88 29.28 -12.54
N SER A 248 24.61 30.10 -13.29
CA SER A 248 24.25 30.50 -14.65
C SER A 248 25.42 30.18 -15.60
N GLY A 249 25.12 29.76 -16.82
CA GLY A 249 26.13 29.33 -17.78
C GLY A 249 25.55 29.04 -19.16
N SER A 250 26.42 28.81 -20.14
CA SER A 250 25.99 28.46 -21.50
C SER A 250 26.76 27.27 -22.04
N GLY A 251 26.15 26.55 -22.97
CA GLY A 251 26.70 25.31 -23.46
C GLY A 251 25.90 24.74 -24.63
N THR A 252 26.05 23.46 -24.84
CA THR A 252 25.33 22.69 -25.85
C THR A 252 24.54 21.58 -25.19
N TRP A 253 23.53 21.08 -25.90
CA TRP A 253 22.76 19.93 -25.48
C TRP A 253 22.68 18.91 -26.60
N THR A 254 22.74 17.64 -26.22
CA THR A 254 22.58 16.50 -27.13
C THR A 254 21.65 15.48 -26.51
N ARG A 255 20.83 14.86 -27.36
CA ARG A 255 19.96 13.77 -26.94
C ARG A 255 20.67 12.44 -27.17
N GLU A 256 20.78 11.65 -26.12
CA GLU A 256 21.35 10.32 -26.18
C GLU A 256 20.32 9.23 -25.85
N ALA A 257 20.59 8.00 -26.26
CA ALA A 257 19.87 6.84 -25.78
C ALA A 257 20.39 6.49 -24.38
N GLY A 258 19.53 6.55 -23.37
CA GLY A 258 19.89 6.14 -22.01
C GLY A 258 20.05 4.64 -21.87
N THR A 259 20.90 4.23 -20.93
CA THR A 259 21.18 2.81 -20.64
C THR A 259 19.99 2.04 -20.06
N GLN A 260 18.95 2.73 -19.59
CA GLN A 260 17.72 2.14 -19.06
C GLN A 260 16.51 2.35 -19.99
N GLY A 261 16.74 2.54 -21.30
CA GLY A 261 15.67 2.57 -22.31
C GLY A 261 14.96 3.92 -22.49
N GLY A 262 15.18 4.89 -21.59
CA GLY A 262 14.71 6.28 -21.75
C GLY A 262 15.72 7.18 -22.47
N PRO A 263 15.29 8.21 -23.20
CA PRO A 263 16.20 9.23 -23.73
C PRO A 263 16.91 9.98 -22.60
N ARG A 264 18.13 10.46 -22.83
CA ARG A 264 18.88 11.34 -21.94
C ARG A 264 19.22 12.64 -22.64
N LEU A 265 19.35 13.70 -21.86
CA LEU A 265 19.81 14.99 -22.31
C LEU A 265 21.18 15.26 -21.66
N GLU A 266 22.23 15.15 -22.45
CA GLU A 266 23.55 15.56 -22.01
C GLU A 266 23.70 17.05 -22.25
N LEU A 267 24.02 17.78 -21.18
CA LEU A 267 24.37 19.18 -21.25
C LEU A 267 25.91 19.27 -21.16
N GLY A 268 26.53 19.96 -22.12
CA GLY A 268 27.97 20.17 -22.18
C GLY A 268 28.29 21.65 -22.12
N GLY A 269 29.26 22.06 -21.30
CA GLY A 269 29.60 23.47 -21.11
C GLY A 269 30.31 23.71 -19.79
N ASP A 270 30.14 24.92 -19.24
CA ASP A 270 30.66 25.29 -17.92
C ASP A 270 30.16 24.35 -16.81
N ASP A 271 30.78 24.37 -15.62
CA ASP A 271 30.46 23.50 -14.46
C ASP A 271 28.96 23.46 -14.08
N CYS A 272 28.20 24.47 -14.50
CA CYS A 272 26.75 24.57 -14.39
C CYS A 272 25.98 23.48 -15.16
N LEU A 273 26.43 23.24 -16.39
CA LEU A 273 25.73 22.48 -17.39
C LEU A 273 26.30 21.08 -17.55
N GLY A 274 27.42 20.71 -16.91
CA GLY A 274 28.02 19.36 -17.01
C GLY A 274 27.23 18.22 -16.35
N ARG A 275 25.90 18.19 -16.51
CA ARG A 275 24.99 17.20 -15.92
C ARG A 275 24.17 16.50 -16.99
N THR A 276 23.89 15.23 -16.75
CA THR A 276 22.96 14.45 -17.57
C THR A 276 21.57 14.51 -16.97
N TYR A 277 20.61 14.98 -17.76
CA TYR A 277 19.20 15.00 -17.40
C TYR A 277 18.47 13.79 -18.00
N GLU A 278 17.55 13.23 -17.25
CA GLU A 278 16.63 12.19 -17.68
C GLU A 278 15.23 12.79 -17.84
N PHE A 279 14.40 12.12 -18.64
CA PHE A 279 13.04 12.57 -18.94
C PHE A 279 12.07 11.95 -17.95
N GLY A 280 11.21 12.79 -17.39
CA GLY A 280 10.08 12.39 -16.53
C GLY A 280 8.79 13.06 -16.98
N GLY A 281 7.75 12.92 -16.17
CA GLY A 281 6.44 13.51 -16.35
C GLY A 281 5.56 12.78 -17.35
N THR A 282 4.59 13.48 -17.91
CA THR A 282 3.70 12.92 -18.94
C THR A 282 3.91 13.63 -20.26
N GLU A 283 3.34 13.11 -21.35
CA GLU A 283 3.34 13.80 -22.65
C GLU A 283 2.73 15.22 -22.56
N GLU A 284 1.74 15.42 -21.69
CA GLU A 284 1.10 16.72 -21.46
C GLU A 284 1.91 17.63 -20.53
N ARG A 285 2.66 17.04 -19.60
CA ARG A 285 3.44 17.75 -18.58
C ARG A 285 4.82 17.11 -18.45
N PRO A 286 5.69 17.29 -19.46
CA PRO A 286 7.00 16.67 -19.41
C PRO A 286 7.88 17.38 -18.36
N SER A 287 8.81 16.62 -17.79
CA SER A 287 9.84 17.13 -16.92
C SER A 287 11.22 16.63 -17.34
N LEU A 288 12.24 17.39 -16.98
CA LEU A 288 13.64 16.97 -17.02
C LEU A 288 14.15 16.90 -15.60
N PHE A 289 14.90 15.87 -15.24
CA PHE A 289 15.46 15.79 -13.89
C PHE A 289 16.84 15.17 -13.89
N TYR A 290 17.60 15.40 -12.82
CA TYR A 290 18.81 14.64 -12.52
C TYR A 290 18.82 14.25 -11.05
N TRP A 291 19.57 13.19 -10.74
CA TRP A 291 19.73 12.67 -9.38
C TRP A 291 20.69 13.52 -8.57
N ILE A 292 20.28 13.96 -7.38
CA ILE A 292 21.14 14.65 -6.43
C ILE A 292 21.87 13.59 -5.61
N GLY A 293 23.19 13.49 -5.76
CA GLY A 293 23.99 12.49 -5.05
C GLY A 293 23.80 11.08 -5.59
N ASP A 294 23.53 10.13 -4.70
CA ASP A 294 23.28 8.74 -5.06
C ASP A 294 21.83 8.57 -5.54
N PRO A 295 21.57 7.99 -6.73
CA PRO A 295 20.21 7.67 -7.20
C PRO A 295 19.35 6.91 -6.16
N ASP A 296 19.98 6.11 -5.29
CA ASP A 296 19.29 5.36 -4.25
C ASP A 296 18.69 6.25 -3.15
N SER A 297 19.12 7.50 -3.04
CA SER A 297 18.56 8.48 -2.09
C SER A 297 17.13 8.93 -2.45
N GLY A 298 16.73 8.77 -3.71
CA GLY A 298 15.44 9.26 -4.20
C GLY A 298 15.39 10.77 -4.45
N GLU A 299 16.45 11.52 -4.14
CA GLU A 299 16.46 12.97 -4.29
C GLU A 299 16.71 13.39 -5.74
N ARG A 300 15.80 14.19 -6.30
CA ARG A 300 15.83 14.64 -7.69
C ARG A 300 15.75 16.15 -7.75
N TYR A 301 16.53 16.74 -8.64
CA TYR A 301 16.31 18.11 -9.08
C TYR A 301 15.47 18.08 -10.35
N VAL A 302 14.29 18.69 -10.33
CA VAL A 302 13.29 18.59 -11.39
C VAL A 302 13.07 19.96 -12.05
N LEU A 303 12.97 19.93 -13.37
CA LEU A 303 12.63 21.04 -14.23
C LEU A 303 11.32 20.74 -14.95
N HIS A 304 10.43 21.72 -14.98
CA HIS A 304 9.14 21.66 -15.64
C HIS A 304 9.13 22.56 -16.86
N ARG A 305 8.41 22.14 -17.91
CA ARG A 305 8.25 22.98 -19.09
C ARG A 305 7.44 24.24 -18.76
N GLY A 306 7.98 25.40 -19.12
CA GLY A 306 7.36 26.72 -18.97
C GLY A 306 6.38 27.10 -20.06
#